data_AF-A0A1Q9TLS4-F1
#
_entry.id   AF-A0A1Q9TLS4-F1
#
_cell.length_a   1.000
_cell.length_b   1.000
_cell.length_c   1.000
_cell.angle_alpha   90.00
_cell.angle_beta   90.00
_cell.angle_gamma   90.00
#
_symmetry.space_group_name_H-M   'P 1'
#
loop_
_entity.id
_entity.type
_entity.pdbx_description
1 polymer ?
#
loop_
_entity_poly.entity_id
_entity_poly.type
_entity_poly.pdbx_seq_one_letter_code
_entity_poly.pdbx_strand_id
1 'polypeptide(L)'
;MLSEPLPHTRMRIPEPVPRVTDTDVQDPIDPDMGRTATVTRAGTVLCTITDDPLEPAYVSHAPGGDDNVDAYIRACRRADGQPPTMAEWCEALLEEYDTGAYITYVSEDEHVVRWYDQAGGRHLSSVAAPASASDYRIMQAARTDLHDGIRRIEVWLGAGHGWVSVYDADQPPPNVDGGGVVLQHTGLYMPTDRVRLAEVQRVELRYAAAATAQVYLGETLVGTVEQSPCDECEHGYDAGTVLYRARGFPLAEEWDRVVVPSRDRHGVPVDEGALVWWLLEEHAYQEAIARCEATPGLWLHRVTDSDGRRRRCVHTDLNVSGYEDALQRAPRLRLPASAVRAELWMGTERGGWVTYFDTTH
;
A
#
# COMPACT_ATOMS: atom_id res chain seq x y z
N MET A 1 -31.90 9.78 -17.24
CA MET A 1 -30.87 8.75 -17.46
C MET A 1 -29.77 9.03 -16.43
N LEU A 2 -29.24 8.01 -15.75
CA LEU A 2 -28.11 8.21 -14.84
C LEU A 2 -26.83 8.33 -15.65
N SER A 3 -25.92 9.20 -15.22
CA SER A 3 -24.58 9.31 -15.78
C SER A 3 -23.75 8.05 -15.51
N GLU A 4 -22.57 7.98 -16.12
CA GLU A 4 -21.49 7.16 -15.60
C GLU A 4 -21.19 7.55 -14.13
N PRO A 5 -20.71 6.61 -13.30
CA PRO A 5 -20.29 6.92 -11.94
C PRO A 5 -19.28 8.05 -11.94
N LEU A 6 -19.43 8.99 -11.00
CA LEU A 6 -18.40 9.97 -10.70
C LEU A 6 -17.06 9.26 -10.44
N PRO A 7 -15.93 9.70 -11.02
CA PRO A 7 -14.69 8.93 -10.99
C PRO A 7 -14.16 8.70 -9.57
N HIS A 8 -14.24 9.68 -8.68
CA HIS A 8 -13.63 9.57 -7.36
C HIS A 8 -14.57 8.92 -6.33
N THR A 9 -15.86 9.29 -6.36
CA THR A 9 -16.84 8.81 -5.36
C THR A 9 -17.68 7.62 -5.82
N ARG A 10 -17.66 7.29 -7.11
CA ARG A 10 -18.50 6.28 -7.77
C ARG A 10 -20.01 6.52 -7.60
N MET A 11 -20.42 7.70 -7.15
CA MET A 11 -21.84 8.07 -7.11
C MET A 11 -22.38 8.23 -8.53
N ARG A 12 -23.56 7.68 -8.80
CA ARG A 12 -24.25 7.89 -10.08
C ARG A 12 -25.28 8.99 -9.90
N ILE A 13 -25.22 9.99 -10.76
CA ILE A 13 -26.07 11.18 -10.66
C ILE A 13 -26.86 11.39 -11.97
N PRO A 14 -28.06 11.97 -11.93
CA PRO A 14 -28.82 12.23 -13.15
C PRO A 14 -28.15 13.28 -14.04
N GLU A 15 -28.16 13.05 -15.35
CA GLU A 15 -27.70 14.07 -16.30
C GLU A 15 -28.66 15.27 -16.41
N PRO A 16 -28.16 16.49 -16.70
CA PRO A 16 -26.73 16.86 -16.71
C PRO A 16 -26.14 16.86 -15.29
N VAL A 17 -24.87 16.44 -15.19
CA VAL A 17 -24.09 16.38 -13.95
C VAL A 17 -23.95 17.79 -13.35
N PRO A 18 -24.33 17.99 -12.07
CA PRO A 18 -24.06 19.22 -11.35
C PRO A 18 -22.56 19.45 -11.23
N ARG A 19 -22.15 20.72 -11.30
CA ARG A 19 -20.77 21.17 -11.11
C ARG A 19 -20.69 22.00 -9.85
N VAL A 20 -19.62 21.79 -9.09
CA VAL A 20 -19.20 22.71 -8.05
C VAL A 20 -18.37 23.80 -8.74
N THR A 21 -18.83 25.06 -8.71
CA THR A 21 -18.26 26.14 -9.54
C THR A 21 -17.61 27.27 -8.77
N ASP A 22 -18.04 27.54 -7.54
CA ASP A 22 -17.48 28.61 -6.70
C ASP A 22 -17.23 28.03 -5.31
N THR A 23 -15.97 27.81 -4.96
CA THR A 23 -15.52 27.47 -3.61
C THR A 23 -14.83 28.69 -3.01
N ASP A 24 -15.38 29.24 -1.93
CA ASP A 24 -14.77 30.37 -1.19
C ASP A 24 -13.62 29.88 -0.29
N VAL A 25 -12.74 29.05 -0.83
CA VAL A 25 -11.63 28.44 -0.10
C VAL A 25 -10.35 29.17 -0.46
N GLN A 26 -9.69 29.76 0.55
CA GLN A 26 -8.39 30.41 0.38
C GLN A 26 -7.23 29.41 0.18
N ASP A 27 -7.42 28.13 0.54
CA ASP A 27 -6.47 27.05 0.29
C ASP A 27 -7.18 25.67 0.20
N PRO A 28 -7.23 25.00 -0.98
CA PRO A 28 -7.96 23.74 -1.18
C PRO A 28 -7.41 22.53 -0.40
N ILE A 29 -6.39 22.74 0.45
CA ILE A 29 -5.60 21.70 1.10
C ILE A 29 -5.91 21.57 2.61
N ASP A 30 -6.63 22.53 3.22
CA ASP A 30 -6.95 22.50 4.65
C ASP A 30 -8.42 22.05 4.90
N PRO A 31 -8.66 20.79 5.30
CA PRO A 31 -10.00 20.28 5.59
C PRO A 31 -10.61 20.88 6.87
N ASP A 32 -9.83 21.61 7.68
CA ASP A 32 -10.28 22.24 8.93
C ASP A 32 -10.82 23.67 8.73
N MET A 33 -10.91 24.16 7.49
CA MET A 33 -11.53 25.46 7.20
C MET A 33 -12.96 25.31 6.68
N GLY A 34 -13.89 25.99 7.35
CA GLY A 34 -15.27 26.08 6.88
C GLY A 34 -15.34 26.68 5.49
N ARG A 35 -16.15 26.07 4.60
CA ARG A 35 -16.21 26.42 3.18
C ARG A 35 -17.63 26.45 2.64
N THR A 36 -17.84 27.31 1.65
CA THR A 36 -19.09 27.34 0.86
C THR A 36 -18.81 26.97 -0.59
N ALA A 37 -19.62 26.08 -1.13
CA ALA A 37 -19.52 25.56 -2.48
C ALA A 37 -20.84 25.74 -3.23
N THR A 38 -20.84 26.48 -4.33
CA THR A 38 -22.03 26.66 -5.17
C THR A 38 -22.18 25.47 -6.13
N VAL A 39 -23.33 24.80 -6.08
CA VAL A 39 -23.68 23.69 -6.97
C VAL A 39 -24.57 24.20 -8.09
N THR A 40 -24.09 24.06 -9.33
CA THR A 40 -24.82 24.48 -10.53
C THR A 40 -25.14 23.31 -11.45
N ARG A 41 -26.27 23.36 -12.15
CA ARG A 41 -26.66 22.38 -13.17
C ARG A 41 -27.11 23.10 -14.42
N ALA A 42 -26.43 22.83 -15.54
CA ALA A 42 -26.65 23.53 -16.81
C ALA A 42 -26.68 25.07 -16.67
N GLY A 43 -25.82 25.63 -15.80
CA GLY A 43 -25.75 27.06 -15.52
C GLY A 43 -26.79 27.60 -14.53
N THR A 44 -27.66 26.76 -13.96
CA THR A 44 -28.62 27.15 -12.92
C THR A 44 -28.09 26.76 -11.53
N VAL A 45 -28.06 27.69 -10.58
CA VAL A 45 -27.71 27.39 -9.18
C VAL A 45 -28.80 26.50 -8.57
N LEU A 46 -28.41 25.32 -8.09
CA LEU A 46 -29.29 24.40 -7.37
C LEU A 46 -29.30 24.74 -5.89
N CYS A 47 -28.12 24.82 -5.30
CA CYS A 47 -27.92 25.10 -3.89
C CYS A 47 -26.49 25.56 -3.61
N THR A 48 -26.26 26.01 -2.38
CA THR A 48 -24.93 26.23 -1.81
C THR A 48 -24.73 25.25 -0.68
N ILE A 49 -23.67 24.46 -0.74
CA ILE A 49 -23.22 23.58 0.34
C ILE A 49 -22.33 24.41 1.26
N THR A 50 -22.63 24.42 2.55
CA THR A 50 -21.73 24.97 3.57
C THR A 50 -21.22 23.81 4.40
N ASP A 51 -19.91 23.63 4.42
CA ASP A 51 -19.20 22.55 5.10
C ASP A 51 -18.38 23.21 6.20
N ASP A 52 -18.82 23.09 7.45
CA ASP A 52 -18.16 23.66 8.62
C ASP A 52 -17.49 22.51 9.39
N PRO A 53 -16.20 22.59 9.75
CA PRO A 53 -15.52 21.53 10.51
C PRO A 53 -16.19 21.21 11.86
N LEU A 54 -17.01 22.12 12.40
CA LEU A 54 -17.72 21.96 13.66
C LEU A 54 -19.20 21.61 13.52
N GLU A 55 -19.78 21.70 12.32
CA GLU A 55 -21.20 21.43 12.08
C GLU A 55 -21.44 20.54 10.85
N PRO A 56 -22.45 19.66 10.83
CA PRO A 56 -22.77 18.88 9.65
C PRO A 56 -23.01 19.79 8.45
N ALA A 57 -22.47 19.40 7.28
CA ALA A 57 -22.67 20.16 6.06
C ALA A 57 -24.17 20.43 5.81
N TYR A 58 -24.51 21.69 5.59
CA TYR A 58 -25.89 22.11 5.35
C TYR A 58 -26.05 22.75 3.97
N VAL A 59 -27.25 22.61 3.43
CA VAL A 59 -27.60 23.06 2.09
C VAL A 59 -28.52 24.26 2.19
N SER A 60 -28.08 25.40 1.66
CA SER A 60 -28.97 26.52 1.41
C SER A 60 -29.48 26.45 -0.04
N HIS A 61 -30.79 26.38 -0.19
CA HIS A 61 -31.41 26.25 -1.49
C HIS A 61 -31.54 27.62 -2.18
N ALA A 62 -31.36 27.65 -3.49
CA ALA A 62 -31.72 28.82 -4.27
C ALA A 62 -33.25 29.03 -4.26
N PRO A 63 -33.77 30.26 -4.36
CA PRO A 63 -35.21 30.52 -4.43
C PRO A 63 -35.86 29.72 -5.58
N GLY A 64 -36.77 28.79 -5.24
CA GLY A 64 -37.40 27.87 -6.20
C GLY A 64 -36.68 26.52 -6.41
N GLY A 65 -35.67 26.21 -5.60
CA GLY A 65 -34.81 25.03 -5.71
C GLY A 65 -35.20 23.81 -4.85
N ASP A 66 -35.99 23.98 -3.79
CA ASP A 66 -36.24 22.94 -2.77
C ASP A 66 -36.80 21.62 -3.35
N ASP A 67 -37.91 21.70 -4.11
CA ASP A 67 -38.52 20.52 -4.73
C ASP A 67 -37.63 19.86 -5.79
N ASN A 68 -36.69 20.62 -6.37
CA ASN A 68 -35.78 20.15 -7.41
C ASN A 68 -34.55 19.44 -6.84
N VAL A 69 -34.02 19.88 -5.70
CA VAL A 69 -32.82 19.28 -5.06
C VAL A 69 -33.18 17.93 -4.43
N ASP A 70 -34.26 17.84 -3.66
CA ASP A 70 -34.68 16.57 -3.03
C ASP A 70 -35.05 15.50 -4.06
N ALA A 71 -35.76 15.89 -5.13
CA ALA A 71 -36.06 14.99 -6.23
C ALA A 71 -34.78 14.53 -6.95
N TYR A 72 -33.79 15.42 -7.07
CA TYR A 72 -32.50 15.11 -7.68
C TYR A 72 -31.69 14.13 -6.82
N ILE A 73 -31.59 14.36 -5.51
CA ILE A 73 -30.89 13.47 -4.57
C ILE A 73 -31.54 12.09 -4.55
N ARG A 74 -32.88 12.01 -4.52
CA ARG A 74 -33.61 10.74 -4.63
C ARG A 74 -33.36 9.99 -5.93
N ALA A 75 -32.96 10.68 -7.00
CA ALA A 75 -32.58 10.07 -8.26
C ALA A 75 -31.09 9.67 -8.30
N CYS A 76 -30.24 10.19 -7.42
CA CYS A 76 -28.85 9.77 -7.28
C CYS A 76 -28.75 8.37 -6.68
N ARG A 77 -27.63 7.68 -6.94
CA ARG A 77 -27.35 6.35 -6.41
C ARG A 77 -25.93 6.29 -5.87
N ARG A 78 -25.78 5.83 -4.64
CA ARG A 78 -24.48 5.43 -4.07
C ARG A 78 -23.90 4.24 -4.86
N ALA A 79 -22.65 3.89 -4.57
CA ALA A 79 -21.99 2.73 -5.19
C ALA A 79 -22.76 1.41 -4.99
N ASP A 80 -23.49 1.27 -3.89
CA ASP A 80 -24.33 0.09 -3.56
C ASP A 80 -25.72 0.12 -4.22
N GLY A 81 -26.05 1.18 -4.98
CA GLY A 81 -27.34 1.33 -5.65
C GLY A 81 -28.48 1.85 -4.77
N GLN A 82 -28.22 2.26 -3.52
CA GLN A 82 -29.21 2.94 -2.69
C GLN A 82 -29.20 4.46 -2.93
N PRO A 83 -30.33 5.17 -2.70
CA PRO A 83 -30.33 6.62 -2.72
C PRO A 83 -29.46 7.17 -1.56
N PRO A 84 -28.62 8.19 -1.80
CA PRO A 84 -27.88 8.84 -0.73
C PRO A 84 -28.81 9.73 0.13
N THR A 85 -28.41 9.96 1.36
CA THR A 85 -28.88 11.08 2.19
C THR A 85 -28.37 12.41 1.65
N MET A 86 -28.95 13.52 2.12
CA MET A 86 -28.46 14.87 1.78
C MET A 86 -26.98 15.06 2.14
N ALA A 87 -26.59 14.63 3.35
CA ALA A 87 -25.21 14.72 3.83
C ALA A 87 -24.25 13.93 2.94
N GLU A 88 -24.56 12.65 2.66
CA GLU A 88 -23.74 11.80 1.77
C GLU A 88 -23.64 12.38 0.35
N TRP A 89 -24.72 13.00 -0.16
CA TRP A 89 -24.68 13.65 -1.47
C TRP A 89 -23.78 14.88 -1.49
N CYS A 90 -23.85 15.73 -0.46
CA CYS A 90 -23.00 16.92 -0.33
C CYS A 90 -21.52 16.53 -0.20
N GLU A 91 -21.22 15.63 0.73
CA GLU A 91 -19.87 15.14 1.00
C GLU A 91 -19.22 14.58 -0.27
N ALA A 92 -19.96 13.79 -1.05
CA ALA A 92 -19.42 13.21 -2.26
C ALA A 92 -19.30 14.20 -3.43
N LEU A 93 -20.11 15.25 -3.52
CA LEU A 93 -19.86 16.33 -4.50
C LEU A 93 -18.62 17.15 -4.14
N LEU A 94 -18.43 17.44 -2.85
CA LEU A 94 -17.23 18.11 -2.36
C LEU A 94 -15.99 17.24 -2.55
N GLU A 95 -16.07 15.94 -2.23
CA GLU A 95 -15.00 14.97 -2.47
C GLU A 95 -14.59 14.92 -3.94
N GLU A 96 -15.57 14.88 -4.83
CA GLU A 96 -15.34 14.82 -6.26
C GLU A 96 -14.60 16.06 -6.76
N TYR A 97 -14.95 17.23 -6.22
CA TYR A 97 -14.28 18.48 -6.53
C TYR A 97 -12.86 18.53 -5.94
N ASP A 98 -12.70 18.24 -4.64
CA ASP A 98 -11.41 18.29 -3.94
C ASP A 98 -10.41 17.34 -4.57
N THR A 99 -10.83 16.11 -4.82
CA THR A 99 -9.98 15.09 -5.43
C THR A 99 -9.60 15.50 -6.85
N GLY A 100 -10.55 15.99 -7.64
CA GLY A 100 -10.28 16.46 -9.00
C GLY A 100 -9.30 17.63 -9.03
N ALA A 101 -9.48 18.62 -8.14
CA ALA A 101 -8.58 19.76 -8.01
C ALA A 101 -7.19 19.33 -7.54
N TYR A 102 -7.10 18.46 -6.55
CA TYR A 102 -5.83 17.98 -6.02
C TYR A 102 -5.06 17.15 -7.05
N ILE A 103 -5.73 16.26 -7.81
CA ILE A 103 -5.10 15.50 -8.91
C ILE A 103 -4.48 16.45 -9.94
N THR A 104 -5.10 17.60 -10.23
CA THR A 104 -4.51 18.58 -11.16
C THR A 104 -3.33 19.36 -10.59
N TYR A 105 -3.17 19.37 -9.27
CA TYR A 105 -2.07 20.05 -8.56
C TYR A 105 -0.84 19.15 -8.39
N VAL A 106 -1.04 17.84 -8.24
CA VAL A 106 0.03 16.86 -8.00
C VAL A 106 0.91 16.65 -9.23
N SER A 107 2.22 16.50 -9.01
CA SER A 107 3.20 16.33 -10.08
C SER A 107 3.12 14.95 -10.74
N GLU A 108 3.69 14.81 -11.96
CA GLU A 108 3.70 13.52 -12.69
C GLU A 108 4.47 12.40 -11.98
N ASP A 109 5.37 12.74 -11.04
CA ASP A 109 6.18 11.81 -10.25
C ASP A 109 5.58 11.52 -8.86
N GLU A 110 4.34 11.95 -8.64
CA GLU A 110 3.64 11.79 -7.38
C GLU A 110 2.28 11.10 -7.58
N HIS A 111 1.89 10.32 -6.58
CA HIS A 111 0.61 9.64 -6.58
C HIS A 111 -0.30 10.25 -5.53
N VAL A 112 -1.56 10.46 -5.90
CA VAL A 112 -2.57 10.97 -4.98
C VAL A 112 -2.98 9.86 -4.03
N VAL A 113 -2.90 10.17 -2.74
CA VAL A 113 -3.28 9.29 -1.64
C VAL A 113 -4.34 10.01 -0.81
N ARG A 114 -5.33 9.26 -0.34
CA ARG A 114 -6.19 9.71 0.74
C ARG A 114 -6.00 8.82 1.95
N TRP A 115 -6.00 9.42 3.12
CA TRP A 115 -5.91 8.69 4.37
C TRP A 115 -7.01 9.15 5.32
N TYR A 116 -7.37 8.25 6.22
CA TYR A 116 -8.42 8.46 7.21
C TYR A 116 -7.80 8.35 8.59
N ASP A 117 -8.00 9.35 9.43
CA ASP A 117 -7.58 9.30 10.82
C ASP A 117 -8.49 8.36 11.64
N GLN A 118 -8.16 8.19 12.92
CA GLN A 118 -8.96 7.38 13.84
C GLN A 118 -10.40 7.87 14.05
N ALA A 119 -10.63 9.18 13.91
CA ALA A 119 -11.95 9.78 13.98
C ALA A 119 -12.77 9.59 12.68
N GLY A 120 -12.13 9.09 11.62
CA GLY A 120 -12.72 8.94 10.30
C GLY A 120 -12.60 10.18 9.42
N GLY A 121 -11.89 11.21 9.89
CA GLY A 121 -11.57 12.40 9.11
C GLY A 121 -10.72 12.04 7.90
N ARG A 122 -11.10 12.55 6.73
CA ARG A 122 -10.46 12.24 5.44
C ARG A 122 -9.50 13.36 5.06
N HIS A 123 -8.30 12.96 4.65
CA HIS A 123 -7.23 13.87 4.26
C HIS A 123 -6.65 13.46 2.91
N LEU A 124 -6.28 14.44 2.08
CA LEU A 124 -5.60 14.22 0.81
C LEU A 124 -4.11 14.55 0.96
N SER A 125 -3.26 13.73 0.35
CA SER A 125 -1.81 13.94 0.27
C SER A 125 -1.29 13.42 -1.06
N SER A 126 -0.04 13.72 -1.38
CA SER A 126 0.71 13.00 -2.40
C SER A 126 1.86 12.20 -1.77
N VAL A 127 2.27 11.14 -2.45
CA VAL A 127 3.51 10.42 -2.15
C VAL A 127 4.36 10.30 -3.39
N ALA A 128 5.68 10.45 -3.22
CA ALA A 128 6.62 10.36 -4.31
C ALA A 128 6.87 8.89 -4.67
N ALA A 129 6.59 8.52 -5.92
CA ALA A 129 7.03 7.24 -6.46
C ALA A 129 7.41 7.43 -7.93
N PRO A 130 8.46 6.74 -8.43
CA PRO A 130 8.83 6.85 -9.84
C PRO A 130 7.62 6.56 -10.74
N ALA A 131 7.46 7.28 -11.85
CA ALA A 131 6.37 7.01 -12.80
C ALA A 131 6.35 5.56 -13.35
N SER A 132 7.47 4.83 -13.24
CA SER A 132 7.58 3.41 -13.58
C SER A 132 7.36 2.45 -12.39
N ALA A 133 6.96 2.97 -11.22
CA ALA A 133 6.68 2.17 -10.05
C ALA A 133 5.46 1.29 -10.30
N SER A 134 5.53 0.04 -9.88
CA SER A 134 4.36 -0.82 -9.86
C SER A 134 3.39 -0.35 -8.77
N ASP A 135 2.12 -0.72 -8.90
CA ASP A 135 1.08 -0.40 -7.92
C ASP A 135 1.55 -0.73 -6.50
N TYR A 136 2.13 -1.91 -6.28
CA TYR A 136 2.67 -2.32 -4.97
C TYR A 136 3.69 -1.34 -4.38
N ARG A 137 4.61 -0.80 -5.19
CA ARG A 137 5.62 0.17 -4.69
C ARG A 137 4.98 1.48 -4.29
N ILE A 138 3.97 1.92 -5.04
CA ILE A 138 3.17 3.10 -4.69
C ILE A 138 2.43 2.84 -3.37
N MET A 139 1.83 1.65 -3.21
CA MET A 139 1.15 1.24 -1.96
C MET A 139 2.11 1.25 -0.75
N GLN A 140 3.36 0.80 -0.92
CA GLN A 140 4.36 0.82 0.16
C GLN A 140 4.85 2.24 0.49
N ALA A 141 5.09 3.08 -0.52
CA ALA A 141 5.46 4.47 -0.31
C ALA A 141 4.36 5.23 0.45
N ALA A 142 3.10 5.07 -0.01
CA ALA A 142 1.90 5.62 0.62
C ALA A 142 1.81 5.28 2.12
N ARG A 143 2.20 4.08 2.50
CA ARG A 143 2.18 3.66 3.90
C ARG A 143 3.33 4.21 4.73
N THR A 144 4.50 4.35 4.13
CA THR A 144 5.72 4.74 4.85
C THR A 144 5.76 6.23 5.13
N ASP A 145 5.30 7.03 4.16
CA ASP A 145 5.36 8.49 4.25
C ASP A 145 4.31 9.08 5.20
N LEU A 146 3.36 8.26 5.68
CA LEU A 146 2.22 8.68 6.46
C LEU A 146 2.28 8.19 7.92
N HIS A 147 1.76 8.99 8.86
CA HIS A 147 1.97 8.87 10.32
C HIS A 147 1.05 7.85 11.03
N ASP A 148 1.36 7.51 12.28
CA ASP A 148 0.71 6.43 13.07
C ASP A 148 -0.76 6.69 13.49
N GLY A 149 -1.28 7.90 13.24
CA GLY A 149 -2.68 8.27 13.53
C GLY A 149 -3.69 7.74 12.51
N ILE A 150 -3.24 6.97 11.54
CA ILE A 150 -4.01 6.59 10.37
C ILE A 150 -4.72 5.27 10.59
N ARG A 151 -6.01 5.26 10.27
CA ARG A 151 -6.87 4.09 10.28
C ARG A 151 -6.94 3.42 8.92
N ARG A 152 -6.92 4.20 7.84
CA ARG A 152 -7.03 3.67 6.46
C ARG A 152 -6.25 4.53 5.47
N ILE A 153 -5.64 3.92 4.47
CA ILE A 153 -4.95 4.59 3.37
C ILE A 153 -5.48 4.02 2.05
N GLU A 154 -5.80 4.89 1.12
CA GLU A 154 -6.24 4.54 -0.22
C GLU A 154 -5.43 5.32 -1.26
N VAL A 155 -4.99 4.66 -2.33
CA VAL A 155 -4.21 5.25 -3.41
C VAL A 155 -5.09 5.39 -4.66
N TRP A 156 -5.01 6.53 -5.34
CA TRP A 156 -5.70 6.76 -6.59
C TRP A 156 -4.88 6.20 -7.76
N LEU A 157 -5.42 5.19 -8.45
CA LEU A 157 -4.77 4.55 -9.61
C LEU A 157 -5.33 5.06 -10.95
N GLY A 158 -5.98 6.24 -10.95
CA GLY A 158 -6.59 6.83 -12.14
C GLY A 158 -8.05 6.43 -12.37
N ALA A 159 -8.70 7.12 -13.30
CA ALA A 159 -10.16 7.01 -13.53
C ALA A 159 -10.65 5.60 -13.90
N GLY A 160 -9.78 4.74 -14.45
CA GLY A 160 -10.14 3.36 -14.80
C GLY A 160 -10.14 2.38 -13.61
N HIS A 161 -9.35 2.68 -12.57
CA HIS A 161 -9.15 1.80 -11.41
C HIS A 161 -9.82 2.35 -10.14
N GLY A 162 -9.80 3.67 -9.99
CA GLY A 162 -10.32 4.38 -8.83
C GLY A 162 -9.38 4.30 -7.62
N TRP A 163 -9.96 4.48 -6.44
CA TRP A 163 -9.28 4.30 -5.16
C TRP A 163 -9.08 2.82 -4.84
N VAL A 164 -7.87 2.48 -4.41
CA VAL A 164 -7.51 1.15 -3.91
C VAL A 164 -7.02 1.26 -2.48
N SER A 165 -7.62 0.51 -1.55
CA SER A 165 -7.17 0.45 -0.16
C SER A 165 -5.86 -0.30 -0.05
N VAL A 166 -4.87 0.34 0.59
CA VAL A 166 -3.51 -0.18 0.78
C VAL A 166 -3.21 -0.44 2.25
N TYR A 167 -4.00 0.12 3.14
CA TYR A 167 -3.96 -0.12 4.57
C TYR A 167 -5.34 0.13 5.15
N ASP A 168 -5.82 -0.78 5.99
CA ASP A 168 -7.08 -0.63 6.72
C ASP A 168 -6.93 -1.35 8.06
N ALA A 169 -6.88 -0.58 9.15
CA ALA A 169 -6.67 -1.09 10.50
C ALA A 169 -7.83 -1.97 10.99
N ASP A 170 -9.03 -1.81 10.40
CA ASP A 170 -10.20 -2.63 10.73
C ASP A 170 -10.28 -3.91 9.92
N GLN A 171 -9.50 -4.02 8.84
CA GLN A 171 -9.38 -5.28 8.14
C GLN A 171 -8.43 -6.17 8.93
N PRO A 172 -8.93 -7.29 9.51
CA PRO A 172 -8.03 -8.27 10.07
C PRO A 172 -7.06 -8.73 8.96
N PRO A 173 -5.80 -9.04 9.28
CA PRO A 173 -4.94 -9.75 8.34
C PRO A 173 -5.76 -10.94 7.82
N PRO A 174 -5.86 -11.14 6.50
CA PRO A 174 -6.86 -12.03 5.93
C PRO A 174 -6.86 -13.38 6.62
N ASN A 175 -8.03 -13.81 7.08
CA ASN A 175 -8.22 -15.08 7.75
C ASN A 175 -7.63 -16.21 6.88
N VAL A 176 -6.70 -16.96 7.46
CA VAL A 176 -5.95 -18.09 6.88
C VAL A 176 -6.85 -19.34 6.68
N ASP A 177 -8.17 -19.17 6.74
CA ASP A 177 -9.17 -20.26 6.74
C ASP A 177 -9.20 -21.05 5.42
N GLY A 178 -8.48 -20.59 4.38
CA GLY A 178 -8.32 -21.26 3.09
C GLY A 178 -7.12 -22.22 2.98
N GLY A 179 -6.36 -22.47 4.05
CA GLY A 179 -5.18 -23.36 4.00
C GLY A 179 -3.95 -22.74 3.33
N GLY A 180 -3.87 -21.40 3.26
CA GLY A 180 -2.69 -20.67 2.82
C GLY A 180 -1.52 -20.78 3.79
N VAL A 181 -0.33 -20.35 3.36
CA VAL A 181 0.91 -20.37 4.15
C VAL A 181 1.41 -18.95 4.38
N VAL A 182 1.91 -18.68 5.59
CA VAL A 182 2.68 -17.48 5.88
C VAL A 182 4.16 -17.88 5.91
N LEU A 183 4.95 -17.25 5.05
CA LEU A 183 6.39 -17.45 4.99
C LEU A 183 7.04 -16.88 6.25
N GLN A 184 7.88 -17.68 6.90
CA GLN A 184 8.30 -17.43 8.29
C GLN A 184 9.20 -16.20 8.42
N HIS A 185 10.04 -15.94 7.42
CA HIS A 185 11.07 -14.91 7.53
C HIS A 185 10.58 -13.57 6.97
N THR A 186 9.82 -13.61 5.88
CA THR A 186 9.30 -12.41 5.20
C THR A 186 7.93 -11.97 5.73
N GLY A 187 7.13 -12.91 6.25
CA GLY A 187 5.73 -12.72 6.63
C GLY A 187 4.78 -12.70 5.44
N LEU A 188 5.25 -13.02 4.22
CA LEU A 188 4.42 -13.10 3.01
C LEU A 188 3.36 -14.18 3.18
N TYR A 189 2.10 -13.82 2.97
CA TYR A 189 1.00 -14.76 2.83
C TYR A 189 0.86 -15.20 1.37
N MET A 190 0.76 -16.51 1.17
CA MET A 190 0.44 -17.13 -0.11
C MET A 190 -0.73 -18.09 0.04
N PRO A 191 -1.58 -18.25 -0.99
CA PRO A 191 -2.72 -19.17 -0.93
C PRO A 191 -2.31 -20.64 -0.95
N THR A 192 -1.03 -20.95 -1.22
CA THR A 192 -0.53 -22.32 -1.30
C THR A 192 0.93 -22.38 -0.89
N ASP A 193 1.30 -23.46 -0.22
CA ASP A 193 2.68 -23.82 0.08
C ASP A 193 3.37 -24.53 -1.08
N ARG A 194 2.74 -24.69 -2.24
CA ARG A 194 3.31 -25.44 -3.38
C ARG A 194 4.30 -24.64 -4.21
N VAL A 195 4.44 -23.34 -3.96
CA VAL A 195 5.41 -22.49 -4.66
C VAL A 195 6.81 -22.80 -4.16
N ARG A 196 7.73 -23.09 -5.08
CA ARG A 196 9.14 -23.37 -4.77
C ARG A 196 10.03 -22.59 -5.72
N LEU A 197 11.07 -21.98 -5.17
CA LEU A 197 12.22 -21.54 -5.96
C LEU A 197 13.21 -22.71 -6.02
N ALA A 198 13.66 -23.02 -7.23
CA ALA A 198 14.71 -23.99 -7.47
C ALA A 198 15.84 -23.34 -8.27
N GLU A 199 17.04 -23.91 -8.13
CA GLU A 199 18.23 -23.51 -8.89
C GLU A 199 18.52 -22.00 -8.78
N VAL A 200 18.43 -21.44 -7.58
CA VAL A 200 18.76 -20.02 -7.34
C VAL A 200 20.27 -19.82 -7.61
N GLN A 201 20.61 -19.37 -8.81
CA GLN A 201 21.97 -19.06 -9.21
C GLN A 201 22.25 -17.60 -8.89
N ARG A 202 23.22 -17.37 -8.00
CA ARG A 202 23.67 -16.04 -7.61
C ARG A 202 24.99 -15.72 -8.30
N VAL A 203 25.05 -14.53 -8.90
CA VAL A 203 26.28 -13.94 -9.40
C VAL A 203 26.58 -12.74 -8.53
N GLU A 204 27.57 -12.89 -7.66
CA GLU A 204 28.13 -11.78 -6.89
C GLU A 204 29.07 -10.97 -7.78
N LEU A 205 28.66 -9.74 -8.08
CA LEU A 205 29.52 -8.70 -8.65
C LEU A 205 30.07 -7.85 -7.50
N ARG A 206 31.21 -7.19 -7.74
CA ARG A 206 31.95 -6.44 -6.71
C ARG A 206 31.11 -5.42 -5.91
N TYR A 207 30.00 -4.94 -6.46
CA TYR A 207 29.07 -4.01 -5.82
C TYR A 207 27.59 -4.35 -6.06
N ALA A 208 27.27 -5.55 -6.59
CA ALA A 208 25.90 -5.91 -6.93
C ALA A 208 25.69 -7.43 -6.89
N ALA A 209 24.46 -7.87 -6.66
CA ALA A 209 24.08 -9.27 -6.82
C ALA A 209 23.04 -9.39 -7.93
N ALA A 210 23.25 -10.33 -8.85
CA ALA A 210 22.23 -10.78 -9.78
C ALA A 210 21.81 -12.19 -9.40
N ALA A 211 20.51 -12.49 -9.56
CA ALA A 211 19.99 -13.82 -9.27
C ALA A 211 19.10 -14.31 -10.42
N THR A 212 19.22 -15.58 -10.75
CA THR A 212 18.23 -16.27 -11.58
C THR A 212 17.67 -17.45 -10.82
N ALA A 213 16.35 -17.63 -10.85
CA ALA A 213 15.70 -18.75 -10.19
C ALA A 213 14.59 -19.32 -11.06
N GLN A 214 14.36 -20.63 -10.96
CA GLN A 214 13.19 -21.26 -11.55
C GLN A 214 12.05 -21.28 -10.53
N VAL A 215 10.86 -20.90 -10.95
CA VAL A 215 9.66 -20.91 -10.09
C VAL A 215 8.82 -22.11 -10.44
N TYR A 216 8.56 -22.94 -9.44
CA TYR A 216 7.73 -24.13 -9.54
C TYR A 216 6.44 -23.97 -8.75
N LEU A 217 5.33 -24.48 -9.30
CA LEU A 217 4.09 -24.72 -8.59
C LEU A 217 3.88 -26.24 -8.49
N GLY A 218 4.18 -26.80 -7.33
CA GLY A 218 4.33 -28.25 -7.17
C GLY A 218 5.54 -28.73 -7.97
N GLU A 219 5.30 -29.58 -8.97
CA GLU A 219 6.35 -30.10 -9.87
C GLU A 219 6.40 -29.34 -11.21
N THR A 220 5.47 -28.40 -11.43
CA THR A 220 5.33 -27.67 -12.68
C THR A 220 6.18 -26.41 -12.68
N LEU A 221 7.09 -26.28 -13.66
CA LEU A 221 7.86 -25.06 -13.89
C LEU A 221 6.95 -23.98 -14.51
N VAL A 222 6.57 -22.98 -13.71
CA VAL A 222 5.65 -21.91 -14.13
C VAL A 222 6.37 -20.70 -14.71
N GLY A 223 7.63 -20.47 -14.35
CA GLY A 223 8.39 -19.35 -14.88
C GLY A 223 9.84 -19.31 -14.44
N THR A 224 10.53 -18.27 -14.87
CA THR A 224 11.90 -17.97 -14.48
C THR A 224 11.99 -16.54 -14.00
N VAL A 225 12.73 -16.35 -12.93
CA VAL A 225 13.03 -15.05 -12.33
C VAL A 225 14.41 -14.63 -12.78
N GLU A 226 14.54 -13.39 -13.21
CA GLU A 226 15.80 -12.71 -13.42
C GLU A 226 15.79 -11.44 -12.57
N GLN A 227 16.66 -11.36 -11.58
CA GLN A 227 16.92 -10.14 -10.84
C GLN A 227 18.15 -9.47 -11.44
N SER A 228 17.96 -8.25 -11.95
CA SER A 228 19.08 -7.44 -12.44
C SER A 228 19.96 -6.96 -11.29
N PRO A 229 21.28 -6.85 -11.50
CA PRO A 229 22.18 -6.28 -10.51
C PRO A 229 21.76 -4.85 -10.18
N CYS A 230 21.90 -4.50 -8.92
CA CYS A 230 21.59 -3.20 -8.36
C CYS A 230 22.86 -2.64 -7.71
N ASP A 231 23.18 -1.40 -8.04
CA ASP A 231 24.48 -0.76 -7.74
C ASP A 231 24.69 -0.47 -6.23
N GLU A 232 23.66 -0.67 -5.40
CA GLU A 232 23.71 -0.49 -3.94
C GLU A 232 23.72 -1.83 -3.16
N CYS A 233 23.71 -2.96 -3.87
CA CYS A 233 23.41 -4.27 -3.28
C CYS A 233 24.67 -5.05 -2.96
N GLU A 234 25.38 -4.59 -1.93
CA GLU A 234 26.65 -5.19 -1.56
C GLU A 234 26.46 -6.62 -1.01
N HIS A 235 25.30 -6.96 -0.39
CA HIS A 235 25.13 -8.23 0.32
C HIS A 235 23.67 -8.76 0.42
N GLY A 236 22.76 -8.37 -0.47
CA GLY A 236 21.35 -8.78 -0.38
C GLY A 236 20.54 -8.53 -1.63
N TYR A 237 19.35 -9.13 -1.69
CA TYR A 237 18.29 -8.70 -2.60
C TYR A 237 17.86 -7.31 -2.13
N ASP A 238 18.42 -6.23 -2.68
CA ASP A 238 17.91 -4.86 -2.50
C ASP A 238 17.55 -4.26 -3.87
N ALA A 239 16.50 -3.46 -3.97
CA ALA A 239 16.08 -2.58 -5.08
C ALA A 239 16.25 -2.96 -6.58
N GLY A 240 16.69 -4.16 -6.95
CA GLY A 240 16.87 -4.59 -8.33
C GLY A 240 15.52 -4.83 -9.00
N THR A 241 15.43 -4.54 -10.31
CA THR A 241 14.27 -4.94 -11.09
C THR A 241 14.23 -6.46 -11.15
N VAL A 242 13.18 -7.04 -10.56
CA VAL A 242 12.84 -8.45 -10.69
C VAL A 242 11.94 -8.60 -11.91
N LEU A 243 12.46 -9.34 -12.90
CA LEU A 243 11.71 -9.73 -14.08
C LEU A 243 11.29 -11.18 -13.91
N TYR A 244 9.99 -11.40 -13.76
CA TYR A 244 9.43 -12.73 -13.90
C TYR A 244 9.03 -12.96 -15.36
N ARG A 245 9.42 -14.11 -15.90
CA ARG A 245 9.02 -14.58 -17.22
C ARG A 245 8.20 -15.85 -17.08
N ALA A 246 6.88 -15.72 -17.20
CA ALA A 246 5.96 -16.84 -17.24
C ALA A 246 6.24 -17.73 -18.47
N ARG A 247 6.09 -19.06 -18.31
CA ARG A 247 6.15 -20.01 -19.43
C ARG A 247 4.82 -20.08 -20.19
N GLY A 248 4.34 -18.94 -20.69
CA GLY A 248 3.17 -18.86 -21.57
C GLY A 248 1.86 -19.41 -20.98
N PHE A 249 0.81 -19.43 -21.80
CA PHE A 249 -0.51 -19.95 -21.43
C PHE A 249 -0.52 -21.50 -21.52
N PRO A 250 -1.14 -22.25 -20.57
CA PRO A 250 -2.05 -21.84 -19.48
C PRO A 250 -1.38 -21.54 -18.13
N LEU A 251 -0.05 -21.57 -18.04
CA LEU A 251 0.69 -21.44 -16.78
C LEU A 251 0.58 -20.04 -16.15
N ALA A 252 0.26 -19.02 -16.96
CA ALA A 252 -0.06 -17.67 -16.48
C ALA A 252 -1.33 -17.66 -15.59
N GLU A 253 -2.40 -18.37 -15.95
CA GLU A 253 -3.63 -18.40 -15.12
C GLU A 253 -3.41 -19.13 -13.79
N GLU A 254 -2.58 -20.18 -13.79
CA GLU A 254 -2.22 -20.87 -12.55
C GLU A 254 -1.37 -20.00 -11.63
N TRP A 255 -0.51 -19.18 -12.22
CA TRP A 255 0.30 -18.21 -11.49
C TRP A 255 -0.54 -17.05 -10.93
N ASP A 256 -1.51 -16.55 -11.68
CA ASP A 256 -2.44 -15.51 -11.21
C ASP A 256 -3.25 -15.97 -10.00
N ARG A 257 -3.63 -17.27 -9.95
CA ARG A 257 -4.29 -17.87 -8.77
C ARG A 257 -3.41 -17.85 -7.51
N VAL A 258 -2.09 -17.70 -7.66
CA VAL A 258 -1.16 -17.48 -6.56
C VAL A 258 -1.00 -16.00 -6.26
N VAL A 259 -0.72 -15.17 -7.28
CA VAL A 259 -0.43 -13.74 -7.11
C VAL A 259 -1.61 -12.97 -6.53
N VAL A 260 -2.80 -13.09 -7.14
CA VAL A 260 -3.99 -12.30 -6.78
C VAL A 260 -4.37 -12.38 -5.30
N PRO A 261 -4.37 -13.56 -4.64
CA PRO A 261 -4.66 -13.65 -3.21
C PRO A 261 -3.44 -13.44 -2.29
N SER A 262 -2.22 -13.33 -2.82
CA SER A 262 -1.02 -13.16 -1.99
C SER A 262 -0.96 -11.77 -1.36
N ARG A 263 -0.45 -11.69 -0.13
CA ARG A 263 -0.36 -10.45 0.64
C ARG A 263 0.98 -10.34 1.35
N ASP A 264 1.49 -9.14 1.52
CA ASP A 264 2.66 -8.92 2.38
C ASP A 264 2.32 -9.18 3.86
N ARG A 265 3.32 -9.07 4.74
CA ARG A 265 3.16 -9.26 6.21
C ARG A 265 2.13 -8.36 6.86
N HIS A 266 1.68 -7.34 6.16
CA HIS A 266 0.74 -6.36 6.65
C HIS A 266 -0.61 -6.41 5.94
N GLY A 267 -0.85 -7.44 5.11
CA GLY A 267 -2.11 -7.61 4.40
C GLY A 267 -2.24 -6.82 3.10
N VAL A 268 -1.16 -6.21 2.59
CA VAL A 268 -1.19 -5.45 1.33
C VAL A 268 -1.10 -6.41 0.13
N PRO A 269 -1.98 -6.29 -0.89
CA PRO A 269 -1.83 -7.01 -2.15
C PRO A 269 -0.43 -6.86 -2.74
N VAL A 270 0.21 -7.98 -3.06
CA VAL A 270 1.49 -7.98 -3.77
C VAL A 270 1.23 -8.19 -5.25
N ASP A 271 1.95 -7.46 -6.11
CA ASP A 271 2.02 -7.78 -7.53
C ASP A 271 2.95 -8.97 -7.79
N GLU A 272 3.03 -9.42 -9.03
CA GLU A 272 3.88 -10.54 -9.45
C GLU A 272 5.36 -10.31 -9.12
N GLY A 273 5.88 -9.11 -9.39
CA GLY A 273 7.28 -8.77 -9.12
C GLY A 273 7.59 -8.78 -7.63
N ALA A 274 6.68 -8.24 -6.81
CA ALA A 274 6.77 -8.24 -5.36
C ALA A 274 6.64 -9.65 -4.76
N LEU A 275 5.72 -10.49 -5.26
CA LEU A 275 5.61 -11.88 -4.82
C LEU A 275 6.94 -12.62 -5.03
N VAL A 276 7.49 -12.50 -6.24
CA VAL A 276 8.76 -13.14 -6.60
C VAL A 276 9.92 -12.57 -5.79
N TRP A 277 9.94 -11.26 -5.56
CA TRP A 277 10.89 -10.60 -4.67
C TRP A 277 10.86 -11.22 -3.28
N TRP A 278 9.68 -11.33 -2.67
CA TRP A 278 9.52 -11.90 -1.34
C TRP A 278 9.92 -13.37 -1.29
N LEU A 279 9.68 -14.15 -2.34
CA LEU A 279 10.15 -15.53 -2.45
C LEU A 279 11.68 -15.62 -2.48
N LEU A 280 12.34 -14.74 -3.24
CA LEU A 280 13.80 -14.66 -3.27
C LEU A 280 14.36 -14.23 -1.91
N GLU A 281 13.74 -13.26 -1.26
CA GLU A 281 14.12 -12.80 0.08
C GLU A 281 13.94 -13.91 1.12
N GLU A 282 12.84 -14.67 1.07
CA GLU A 282 12.61 -15.84 1.93
C GLU A 282 13.72 -16.88 1.76
N HIS A 283 14.11 -17.21 0.52
CA HIS A 283 15.22 -18.12 0.24
C HIS A 283 16.55 -17.58 0.81
N ALA A 284 16.80 -16.27 0.67
CA ALA A 284 17.97 -15.61 1.24
C ALA A 284 18.04 -15.77 2.76
N TYR A 285 16.91 -15.54 3.45
CA TYR A 285 16.82 -15.69 4.89
C TYR A 285 17.11 -17.13 5.32
N GLN A 286 16.55 -18.12 4.61
CA GLN A 286 16.80 -19.53 4.90
C GLN A 286 18.29 -19.88 4.85
N GLU A 287 19.01 -19.41 3.82
CA GLU A 287 20.46 -19.61 3.71
C GLU A 287 21.24 -18.89 4.82
N ALA A 288 20.89 -17.63 5.12
CA ALA A 288 21.55 -16.83 6.15
C ALA A 288 21.34 -17.40 7.56
N ILE A 289 20.13 -17.90 7.85
CA ILE A 289 19.78 -18.51 9.12
C ILE A 289 20.52 -19.83 9.29
N ALA A 290 20.51 -20.70 8.27
CA ALA A 290 21.26 -21.95 8.30
C ALA A 290 22.76 -21.71 8.60
N ARG A 291 23.33 -20.62 8.06
CA ARG A 291 24.70 -20.21 8.35
C ARG A 291 24.91 -19.74 9.79
N CYS A 292 23.99 -18.92 10.32
CA CYS A 292 24.05 -18.46 11.72
C CYS A 292 23.92 -19.62 12.71
N GLU A 293 22.98 -20.53 12.47
CA GLU A 293 22.76 -21.71 13.31
C GLU A 293 23.96 -22.65 13.30
N ALA A 294 24.68 -22.75 12.18
CA ALA A 294 25.90 -23.53 12.07
C ALA A 294 27.14 -22.86 12.70
N THR A 295 27.09 -21.56 13.01
CA THR A 295 28.26 -20.77 13.45
C THR A 295 28.01 -20.13 14.83
N PRO A 296 28.50 -20.73 15.93
CA PRO A 296 28.31 -20.15 17.26
C PRO A 296 28.80 -18.70 17.35
N GLY A 297 27.99 -17.81 17.92
CA GLY A 297 28.32 -16.39 18.04
C GLY A 297 27.87 -15.53 16.87
N LEU A 298 27.49 -16.14 15.74
CA LEU A 298 26.97 -15.43 14.57
C LEU A 298 25.46 -15.26 14.66
N TRP A 299 24.99 -14.03 14.48
CA TRP A 299 23.58 -13.68 14.56
C TRP A 299 23.12 -12.96 13.32
N LEU A 300 21.87 -13.21 12.93
CA LEU A 300 21.23 -12.52 11.82
C LEU A 300 20.38 -11.37 12.36
N HIS A 301 20.66 -10.15 11.91
CA HIS A 301 19.78 -9.02 12.11
C HIS A 301 19.37 -8.40 10.78
N ARG A 302 18.19 -7.79 10.75
CA ARG A 302 17.72 -7.00 9.63
C ARG A 302 17.43 -5.57 10.03
N VAL A 303 17.55 -4.66 9.07
CA VAL A 303 17.32 -3.21 9.26
C VAL A 303 16.28 -2.73 8.25
N THR A 304 15.34 -1.92 8.73
CA THR A 304 14.44 -1.10 7.93
C THR A 304 14.89 0.34 8.01
N ASP A 305 15.03 0.98 6.86
CA ASP A 305 15.40 2.40 6.77
C ASP A 305 14.17 3.32 6.65
N SER A 306 14.45 4.63 6.66
CA SER A 306 13.47 5.71 6.57
C SER A 306 12.54 5.63 5.36
N ASP A 307 12.97 5.00 4.27
CA ASP A 307 12.18 4.88 3.05
C ASP A 307 11.34 3.58 3.06
N GLY A 308 11.22 2.94 4.23
CA GLY A 308 10.46 1.71 4.45
C GLY A 308 11.12 0.47 3.84
N ARG A 309 12.29 0.64 3.19
CA ARG A 309 13.01 -0.46 2.54
C ARG A 309 13.70 -1.31 3.60
N ARG A 310 13.72 -2.63 3.39
CA ARG A 310 14.46 -3.57 4.24
C ARG A 310 15.88 -3.71 3.70
N ARG A 311 16.70 -2.70 3.98
CA ARG A 311 18.01 -2.54 3.32
C ARG A 311 19.13 -3.47 3.75
N ARG A 312 18.91 -4.46 4.61
CA ARG A 312 20.00 -5.40 4.95
C ARG A 312 19.62 -6.58 5.80
N CYS A 313 20.14 -7.74 5.43
CA CYS A 313 20.45 -8.85 6.34
C CYS A 313 21.96 -8.80 6.63
N VAL A 314 22.37 -8.64 7.88
CA VAL A 314 23.79 -8.64 8.23
C VAL A 314 24.05 -9.73 9.25
N HIS A 315 25.16 -10.42 9.06
CA HIS A 315 25.71 -11.32 10.06
C HIS A 315 26.54 -10.50 11.04
N THR A 316 26.24 -10.62 12.33
CA THR A 316 26.99 -9.93 13.37
C THR A 316 27.55 -10.93 14.37
N ASP A 317 28.83 -10.78 14.69
CA ASP A 317 29.47 -11.55 15.75
C ASP A 317 29.27 -10.82 17.08
N LEU A 318 28.28 -11.28 17.84
CA LEU A 318 28.01 -10.74 19.17
C LEU A 318 28.87 -11.42 20.25
N ASN A 319 29.65 -12.45 19.89
CA ASN A 319 30.44 -13.28 20.81
C ASN A 319 29.59 -13.80 21.99
N VAL A 320 28.36 -14.23 21.70
CA VAL A 320 27.42 -14.85 22.64
C VAL A 320 26.71 -16.01 21.97
N SER A 321 26.49 -17.07 22.74
CA SER A 321 25.77 -18.27 22.30
C SER A 321 24.31 -18.29 22.74
N GLY A 322 23.92 -17.42 23.67
CA GLY A 322 22.56 -17.33 24.20
C GLY A 322 21.71 -16.26 23.52
N TYR A 323 20.47 -16.61 23.19
CA TYR A 323 19.46 -15.69 22.66
C TYR A 323 19.25 -14.45 23.54
N GLU A 324 19.09 -14.62 24.85
CA GLU A 324 18.89 -13.49 25.78
C GLU A 324 20.09 -12.54 25.78
N ASP A 325 21.31 -13.09 25.80
CA ASP A 325 22.54 -12.30 25.73
C ASP A 325 22.68 -11.58 24.39
N ALA A 326 22.27 -12.22 23.28
CA ALA A 326 22.27 -11.62 21.96
C ALA A 326 21.33 -10.42 21.88
N LEU A 327 20.09 -10.57 22.39
CA LEU A 327 19.12 -9.49 22.42
C LEU A 327 19.56 -8.32 23.33
N GLN A 328 20.21 -8.61 24.46
CA GLN A 328 20.77 -7.57 25.33
C GLN A 328 21.95 -6.81 24.68
N ARG A 329 22.71 -7.46 23.79
CA ARG A 329 23.83 -6.83 23.07
C ARG A 329 23.40 -6.14 21.79
N ALA A 330 22.29 -6.54 21.17
CA ALA A 330 21.83 -6.03 19.88
C ALA A 330 21.69 -4.49 19.83
N PRO A 331 21.19 -3.79 20.87
CA PRO A 331 21.14 -2.32 20.88
C PRO A 331 22.52 -1.62 20.79
N ARG A 332 23.62 -2.35 20.98
CA ARG A 332 24.99 -1.81 20.84
C ARG A 332 25.54 -1.95 19.42
N LEU A 333 24.81 -2.61 18.53
CA LEU A 333 25.18 -2.73 17.13
C LEU A 333 25.20 -1.34 16.48
N ARG A 334 26.22 -1.10 15.65
CA ARG A 334 26.25 0.09 14.82
C ARG A 334 25.24 -0.09 13.69
N LEU A 335 24.14 0.65 13.77
CA LEU A 335 23.14 0.70 12.73
C LEU A 335 23.50 1.78 11.69
N PRO A 336 23.08 1.60 10.41
CA PRO A 336 23.14 2.67 9.42
C PRO A 336 22.43 3.94 9.92
N ALA A 337 22.88 5.11 9.49
CA ALA A 337 22.28 6.39 9.88
C ALA A 337 20.81 6.52 9.44
N SER A 338 20.43 5.82 8.37
CA SER A 338 19.06 5.79 7.85
C SER A 338 18.16 4.77 8.55
N ALA A 339 18.67 3.97 9.49
CA ALA A 339 17.89 2.94 10.16
C ALA A 339 16.79 3.57 11.01
N VAL A 340 15.54 3.19 10.76
CA VAL A 340 14.40 3.56 11.61
C VAL A 340 13.94 2.41 12.50
N ARG A 341 14.21 1.16 12.07
CA ARG A 341 13.90 -0.04 12.83
C ARG A 341 14.94 -1.13 12.60
N ALA A 342 15.25 -1.93 13.62
CA ALA A 342 16.11 -3.09 13.49
C ALA A 342 15.61 -4.28 14.33
N GLU A 343 15.77 -5.48 13.75
CA GLU A 343 15.21 -6.73 14.26
C GLU A 343 16.27 -7.83 14.27
N LEU A 344 16.26 -8.68 15.29
CA LEU A 344 17.15 -9.83 15.46
C LEU A 344 16.35 -11.12 15.23
N TRP A 345 16.91 -12.07 14.47
CA TRP A 345 16.28 -13.38 14.31
C TRP A 345 16.53 -14.25 15.54
N MET A 346 15.45 -14.74 16.16
CA MET A 346 15.48 -15.52 17.41
C MET A 346 15.01 -16.97 17.24
N GLY A 347 14.76 -17.39 15.99
CA GLY A 347 14.21 -18.70 15.68
C GLY A 347 12.69 -18.77 15.79
N THR A 348 12.10 -19.73 15.09
CA THR A 348 10.65 -19.95 14.98
C THR A 348 9.99 -20.25 16.32
N GLU A 349 10.62 -21.06 17.17
CA GLU A 349 10.08 -21.42 18.50
C GLU A 349 9.96 -20.22 19.46
N ARG A 350 10.64 -19.11 19.15
CA ARG A 350 10.72 -17.92 20.03
C ARG A 350 10.09 -16.68 19.41
N GLY A 351 9.21 -16.86 18.42
CA GLY A 351 8.47 -15.77 17.79
C GLY A 351 9.16 -15.11 16.59
N GLY A 352 10.26 -15.68 16.09
CA GLY A 352 10.92 -15.21 14.87
C GLY A 352 11.71 -13.91 15.07
N TRP A 353 11.30 -12.84 14.39
CA TRP A 353 11.99 -11.54 14.43
C TRP A 353 11.61 -10.73 15.66
N VAL A 354 12.62 -10.29 16.43
CA VAL A 354 12.43 -9.46 17.61
C VAL A 354 13.02 -8.07 17.38
N THR A 355 12.20 -7.03 17.51
CA THR A 355 12.64 -5.63 17.39
C THR A 355 13.46 -5.23 18.61
N TYR A 356 14.66 -4.69 18.39
CA TYR A 356 15.55 -4.17 19.45
C TYR A 356 15.90 -2.69 19.28
N PHE A 357 15.51 -2.10 18.16
CA PHE A 357 15.65 -0.69 17.85
C PHE A 357 14.43 -0.26 17.04
N ASP A 358 13.78 0.81 17.49
CA ASP A 358 12.64 1.42 16.81
C ASP A 358 12.62 2.92 17.12
N THR A 359 12.47 3.74 16.08
CA THR A 359 12.39 5.20 16.18
C THR A 359 11.07 5.75 15.65
N THR A 360 10.15 4.88 15.23
CA THR A 360 8.81 5.27 14.75
C THR A 360 7.84 5.41 15.94
N HIS A 361 8.23 6.13 16.99
CA HIS A 361 7.46 6.32 18.23
C HIS A 361 7.01 7.76 18.42
#